data_AF-A0A535A9W6-F1
#
_entry.id   AF-A0A535A9W6-F1
#
_cell.length_a   1.000
_cell.length_b   1.000
_cell.length_c   1.000
_cell.angle_alpha   90.00
_cell.angle_beta   90.00
_cell.angle_gamma   90.00
#
_symmetry.space_group_name_H-M   'P 1'
#
loop_
_entity.id
_entity.type
_entity.pdbx_description
1 polymer ?
#
loop_
_entity_poly.entity_id
_entity_poly.type
_entity_poly.pdbx_seq_one_letter_code
_entity_poly.pdbx_strand_id
1 'polypeptide(L)'
;MRIHVECRSEKGADPLRFVLGDHTVEVEDLLDRWYGDDADYFRVRGRDGHLYVLKHFRGHEGWELTSFTRRGSRGTSLGTRGPRVLH
;
A
#
# COMPACT_ATOMS: atom_id res chain seq x y z
N MET A 1 7.52 -3.08 -7.77
CA MET A 1 8.88 -2.94 -7.17
C MET A 1 8.98 -3.86 -5.96
N ARG A 2 9.89 -4.85 -5.97
CA ARG A 2 10.07 -5.77 -4.84
C ARG A 2 10.66 -5.05 -3.63
N ILE A 3 10.09 -5.28 -2.46
CA ILE A 3 10.48 -4.65 -1.20
C ILE A 3 10.65 -5.71 -0.13
N HIS A 4 11.46 -5.41 0.89
CA HIS A 4 11.53 -6.23 2.09
C HIS A 4 10.56 -5.68 3.13
N VAL A 5 9.68 -6.52 3.68
CA VAL A 5 8.67 -6.11 4.66
C VAL A 5 8.87 -6.94 5.92
N GLU A 6 9.03 -6.27 7.05
CA GLU A 6 9.03 -6.89 8.37
C GLU A 6 7.58 -6.98 8.87
N CYS A 7 7.12 -8.20 9.16
CA CYS A 7 5.79 -8.47 9.71
C CYS A 7 5.87 -8.70 11.23
N ARG A 8 4.86 -8.23 11.97
CA ARG A 8 4.81 -8.42 13.44
C ARG A 8 4.68 -9.89 13.83
N SER A 9 3.99 -10.69 13.03
CA SER A 9 3.66 -12.07 13.37
C SER A 9 4.11 -13.03 12.27
N GLU A 10 4.73 -14.13 12.68
CA GLU A 10 5.19 -15.24 11.81
C GLU A 10 4.02 -15.93 11.06
N LYS A 11 2.78 -15.65 11.47
CA LYS A 11 1.53 -16.18 10.89
C LYS A 11 0.54 -15.11 10.41
N GLY A 12 0.87 -13.82 10.55
CA GLY A 12 -0.11 -12.75 10.40
C GLY A 12 0.51 -11.50 9.80
N ALA A 13 0.11 -11.23 8.57
CA ALA A 13 0.60 -10.25 7.61
C ALA A 13 0.38 -8.78 7.99
N ASP A 14 0.65 -8.41 9.24
CA ASP A 14 0.63 -7.02 9.70
C ASP A 14 2.02 -6.40 9.46
N PRO A 15 2.19 -5.60 8.39
CA PRO A 15 3.47 -4.96 8.09
C PRO A 15 3.82 -3.93 9.17
N LEU A 16 4.99 -4.06 9.78
CA LEU A 16 5.52 -3.11 10.76
C LEU A 16 6.42 -2.06 10.13
N ARG A 17 7.26 -2.49 9.20
CA ARG A 17 8.13 -1.60 8.44
C ARG A 17 8.55 -2.28 7.16
N PHE A 18 8.94 -1.48 6.18
CA PHE A 18 9.43 -2.00 4.93
C PHE A 18 10.60 -1.16 4.42
N VAL A 19 11.47 -1.82 3.67
CA VAL A 19 12.65 -1.21 3.06
C VAL A 19 12.37 -1.01 1.58
N LEU A 20 12.40 0.25 1.16
CA LEU A 20 12.21 0.72 -0.20
C LEU A 20 13.54 1.24 -0.74
N GLY A 21 14.31 0.37 -1.40
CA GLY A 21 15.67 0.71 -1.82
C GLY A 21 16.54 0.98 -0.59
N ASP A 22 17.01 2.22 -0.44
CA ASP A 22 17.82 2.67 0.71
C ASP A 22 16.99 3.31 1.84
N HIS A 23 15.67 3.38 1.70
CA HIS A 23 14.78 4.02 2.67
C HIS A 23 13.97 3.01 3.48
N THR A 24 14.10 3.02 4.80
CA THR A 24 13.23 2.25 5.70
C THR A 24 12.04 3.11 6.14
N VAL A 25 10.83 2.60 5.92
CA VAL A 25 9.59 3.27 6.31
C VAL A 25 8.90 2.44 7.38
N GLU A 26 8.71 3.03 8.57
CA GLU A 26 7.91 2.46 9.64
C GLU A 26 6.42 2.66 9.36
N VAL A 27 5.62 1.60 9.51
CA VAL A 27 4.17 1.65 9.43
C VAL A 27 3.63 2.20 10.75
N GLU A 28 2.95 3.33 10.66
CA GLU A 28 2.22 3.99 11.75
C GLU A 28 0.86 3.32 11.96
N ASP A 29 0.11 3.14 10.87
CA ASP A 29 -1.26 2.60 10.91
C ASP A 29 -1.55 1.72 9.68
N LEU A 30 -2.23 0.60 9.88
CA LEU A 30 -2.81 -0.20 8.81
C LEU A 30 -4.22 0.34 8.51
N LEU A 31 -4.38 1.01 7.37
CA LEU A 31 -5.63 1.64 7.00
C LEU A 31 -6.66 0.65 6.47
N ASP A 32 -6.22 -0.27 5.61
CA ASP A 32 -7.11 -1.19 4.93
C ASP A 32 -6.36 -2.45 4.47
N ARG A 33 -7.09 -3.55 4.30
CA ARG A 33 -6.56 -4.81 3.78
C ARG A 33 -7.61 -5.47 2.91
N TRP A 34 -7.21 -5.92 1.73
CA TRP A 34 -8.09 -6.64 0.82
C TRP A 34 -7.37 -7.84 0.20
N TYR A 35 -8.10 -8.94 0.10
CA TYR A 35 -7.60 -10.17 -0.45
C TYR A 35 -7.96 -10.22 -1.94
N GLY A 36 -6.96 -10.25 -2.81
CA GLY A 36 -7.15 -10.56 -4.21
C GLY A 36 -7.14 -12.07 -4.44
N ASP A 37 -7.40 -12.46 -5.69
CA ASP A 37 -7.42 -13.87 -6.10
C ASP A 37 -6.04 -14.54 -5.96
N ASP A 38 -4.99 -13.84 -6.37
CA ASP A 38 -3.60 -14.34 -6.40
C ASP A 38 -2.70 -13.72 -5.29
N ALA A 39 -3.10 -12.57 -4.77
CA ALA A 39 -2.29 -11.78 -3.86
C ALA A 39 -3.13 -10.94 -2.91
N ASP A 40 -2.61 -10.72 -1.72
CA ASP A 40 -3.21 -9.92 -0.68
C ASP A 40 -2.64 -8.50 -0.73
N TYR A 41 -3.46 -7.49 -0.47
CA TYR A 41 -3.07 -6.10 -0.54
C TYR A 41 -3.30 -5.42 0.81
N PHE A 42 -2.36 -4.57 1.18
CA PHE A 42 -2.31 -3.89 2.46
C PHE A 42 -2.07 -2.41 2.24
N ARG A 43 -3.02 -1.59 2.64
CA ARG A 43 -2.87 -0.13 2.63
C ARG A 43 -2.41 0.33 3.99
N VAL A 44 -1.21 0.86 4.04
CA VAL A 44 -0.57 1.33 5.27
C VAL A 44 -0.27 2.81 5.20
N ARG A 45 -0.29 3.46 6.36
CA ARG A 45 0.23 4.79 6.56
C ARG A 45 1.60 4.67 7.19
N GLY A 46 2.60 5.23 6.53
CA GLY A 46 3.93 5.34 7.11
C GLY A 46 4.01 6.47 8.12
N ARG A 47 4.98 6.39 9.04
CA ARG A 47 5.30 7.43 10.03
C ARG A 47 5.70 8.77 9.41
N ASP A 48 6.14 8.75 8.15
CA ASP A 48 6.38 9.94 7.33
C ASP A 48 5.06 10.63 6.91
N GLY A 49 3.91 10.08 7.31
CA GLY A 49 2.56 10.54 6.98
C GLY A 49 2.10 10.14 5.58
N HIS A 50 2.94 9.47 4.79
CA HIS A 50 2.63 9.01 3.44
C HIS A 50 1.83 7.70 3.45
N LEU A 51 1.09 7.42 2.38
CA LEU A 51 0.33 6.18 2.21
C LEU A 51 1.01 5.24 1.24
N TYR A 52 0.96 3.95 1.53
CA TYR A 52 1.58 2.90 0.73
C TYR A 52 0.60 1.75 0.55
N VAL A 53 0.61 1.14 -0.63
CA VAL A 53 -0.14 -0.09 -0.94
C VAL A 53 0.87 -1.19 -1.22
N LEU A 54 0.95 -2.13 -0.30
CA LEU A 54 1.81 -3.30 -0.37
C LEU A 54 1.01 -4.46 -0.92
N LYS A 55 1.61 -5.24 -1.82
CA LYS A 55 1.06 -6.47 -2.39
C LYS A 55 1.89 -7.64 -1.91
N HIS A 56 1.24 -8.63 -1.32
CA HIS A 56 1.82 -9.87 -0.84
C HIS A 56 1.33 -11.01 -1.72
N PHE A 57 2.24 -11.69 -2.42
CA PHE A 57 1.86 -12.83 -3.26
C PHE A 57 1.65 -14.06 -2.38
N ARG A 58 0.55 -14.81 -2.55
CA ARG A 58 0.33 -16.02 -1.75
C ARG A 58 1.21 -17.20 -2.16
N GLY A 59 1.63 -17.24 -3.43
CA GLY A 59 2.48 -18.29 -3.99
C GLY A 59 3.98 -18.06 -3.83
N HIS A 60 4.39 -16.84 -3.46
CA HIS A 60 5.80 -16.46 -3.31
C HIS A 60 5.95 -15.56 -2.08
N GLU A 61 6.92 -15.82 -1.21
CA GLU A 61 7.24 -15.01 -0.02
C GLU A 61 7.83 -13.62 -0.38
N GLY A 62 7.31 -12.98 -1.44
CA GLY A 62 7.74 -11.71 -1.95
C GLY A 62 6.68 -10.64 -1.71
N TRP A 63 7.13 -9.49 -1.25
CA TRP A 63 6.33 -8.28 -1.15
C TRP A 63 6.67 -7.31 -2.27
N GLU A 64 5.66 -6.60 -2.75
CA GLU A 64 5.79 -5.59 -3.79
C GLU A 64 5.06 -4.31 -3.41
N LEU A 65 5.72 -3.16 -3.56
CA LEU A 65 5.05 -1.87 -3.52
C LEU A 65 4.33 -1.66 -4.85
N THR A 66 3.00 -1.53 -4.78
CA THR A 66 2.14 -1.26 -5.95
C THR A 66 1.78 0.21 -6.09
N SER A 67 1.58 0.92 -4.97
CA SER A 67 1.25 2.34 -5.01
C SER A 67 1.82 3.09 -3.80
N PHE A 68 2.19 4.34 -4.03
CA PHE A 68 2.67 5.27 -3.02
C PHE A 68 1.98 6.61 -3.23
N THR A 69 1.45 7.17 -2.16
CA THR A 69 0.81 8.48 -2.16
C THR A 69 1.44 9.36 -1.09
N ARG A 70 2.20 10.36 -1.53
CA ARG A 70 2.80 11.36 -0.66
C ARG A 70 1.72 12.27 -0.10
N ARG A 71 1.69 12.44 1.23
CA ARG A 71 0.80 13.40 1.89
C ARG A 71 1.23 14.80 1.47
N GLY A 72 0.31 15.60 0.94
CA GLY A 72 0.62 16.92 0.37
C GLY A 72 0.84 16.93 -1.14
N SER A 73 0.73 15.78 -1.82
CA SER A 73 0.36 15.78 -3.23
C SER A 73 -1.03 16.39 -3.27
N ARG A 74 -1.12 17.71 -3.53
CA ARG A 74 -2.36 18.36 -3.93
C ARG A 74 -2.98 17.42 -4.95
N GLY A 75 -4.09 16.79 -4.58
CA GLY A 75 -4.79 15.91 -5.50
C GLY A 75 -4.92 16.71 -6.78
N THR A 76 -4.34 16.21 -7.87
CA THR A 76 -5.03 16.43 -9.13
C THR A 76 -6.38 15.82 -8.86
N SER A 77 -7.35 16.71 -8.58
CA SER A 77 -8.75 16.45 -8.68
C SER A 77 -8.95 15.82 -10.06
N LEU A 78 -8.84 14.50 -10.13
CA LEU A 78 -9.33 13.76 -11.26
C LEU A 78 -10.84 13.92 -11.12
N GLY A 79 -11.33 14.98 -11.77
CA GLY A 79 -12.76 15.22 -11.87
C GLY A 79 -13.37 13.94 -12.37
N THR A 80 -14.16 13.30 -11.51
CA THR A 80 -15.13 12.30 -11.92
C THR A 80 -16.07 13.04 -12.88
N ARG A 81 -15.72 13.06 -14.17
CA ARG A 81 -16.64 13.30 -15.26
C ARG A 81 -17.62 12.14 -15.21
N GLY A 82 -18.63 12.25 -14.35
CA GLY A 82 -19.85 11.48 -14.52
C GLY A 82 -20.38 11.78 -15.92
N PRO A 83 -20.80 10.77 -16.70
CA PRO A 83 -21.37 11.02 -18.00
C PRO A 83 -22.63 11.86 -17.81
N ARG A 84 -22.60 13.04 -18.41
CA ARG A 84 -23.72 13.95 -18.53
C ARG A 84 -24.74 13.29 -19.46
N VAL A 85 -25.71 12.57 -18.88
CA VAL A 85 -26.91 12.18 -19.61
C VAL A 85 -27.74 13.45 -19.84
N LEU A 86 -27.68 13.97 -21.07
CA LEU A 86 -28.60 14.96 -21.58
C LEU A 86 -29.76 14.19 -22.23
N HIS A 87 -30.95 14.43 -21.69
CA HIS A 87 -32.32 14.23 -22.22
C HIS A 87 -32.64 12.94 -22.97
#